data_AF-A0A2X2BSV8-F1
#
_entry.id   AF-A0A2X2BSV8-F1
#
_cell.length_a   1.000
_cell.length_b   1.000
_cell.length_c   1.000
_cell.angle_alpha   90.00
_cell.angle_beta   90.00
_cell.angle_gamma   90.00
#
_symmetry.space_group_name_H-M   'P 1'
#
loop_
_entity.id
_entity.type
_entity.pdbx_description
1 polymer ?
#
loop_
_entity_poly.entity_id
_entity_poly.type
_entity_poly.pdbx_seq_one_letter_code
_entity_poly.pdbx_strand_id
1 'polypeptide(L)'
;MLRNLPSPFHYAFYDKTGDCIVVEVSDGKLHIYDNPTYCMTNGPIFPWHLTNLNNYTHLSNINVSSSTLGRIKINQPDSGIALATLPSSDTSVDRFIRAVYYSTYYHKVSDPDKQLIELAHIMNRFDRPKDATIDPLLGNDTLTKLHTSEFSVWTALTDLERGIFFFRGYNNLNFQKFTLESFKNESSAVFIKVNLEEAL
;
A
#
# COMPACT_ATOMS: atom_id res chain seq x y z
N MET A 1 -18.46 6.65 -7.40
CA MET A 1 -17.60 7.63 -8.11
C MET A 1 -17.77 9.00 -7.45
N LEU A 2 -16.69 9.76 -7.30
CA LEU A 2 -16.53 10.97 -6.45
C LEU A 2 -17.38 12.21 -6.85
N ARG A 3 -18.66 12.06 -7.19
CA ARG A 3 -19.67 13.14 -7.32
C ARG A 3 -19.14 14.50 -7.85
N ASN A 4 -18.56 14.53 -9.06
CA ASN A 4 -18.02 15.75 -9.71
C ASN A 4 -16.87 16.47 -8.99
N LEU A 5 -16.22 15.87 -7.99
CA LEU A 5 -14.95 16.36 -7.49
C LEU A 5 -13.87 16.09 -8.55
N PRO A 6 -12.99 17.06 -8.88
CA PRO A 6 -11.84 16.79 -9.74
C PRO A 6 -11.08 15.62 -9.12
N SER A 7 -10.96 14.52 -9.87
CA SER A 7 -10.30 13.33 -9.35
C SER A 7 -8.82 13.65 -9.19
N PRO A 8 -8.29 13.72 -7.96
CA PRO A 8 -6.92 14.15 -7.73
C PRO A 8 -5.99 12.95 -7.93
N PHE A 9 -5.97 12.42 -9.15
CA PHE A 9 -5.11 11.29 -9.47
C PHE A 9 -3.65 11.75 -9.54
N HIS A 10 -2.80 10.91 -8.96
CA HIS A 10 -1.37 10.91 -9.14
C HIS A 10 -0.91 9.50 -9.43
N TYR A 11 0.28 9.36 -10.01
CA TYR A 11 0.75 8.09 -10.54
C TYR A 11 2.16 7.82 -10.06
N ALA A 12 2.41 6.58 -9.63
CA ALA A 12 3.75 6.06 -9.44
C ALA A 12 4.08 5.17 -10.64
N PHE A 13 5.25 5.38 -11.22
CA PHE A 13 5.79 4.53 -12.28
C PHE A 13 7.02 3.81 -11.76
N TYR A 14 7.15 2.56 -12.18
CA TYR A 14 8.28 1.69 -11.87
C TYR A 14 8.73 1.07 -13.18
N ASP A 15 10.03 0.90 -13.36
CA ASP A 15 10.57 0.24 -14.54
C ASP A 15 11.44 -0.99 -14.18
N LYS A 16 12.08 -1.57 -15.19
CA LYS A 16 12.92 -2.76 -15.04
C LYS A 16 14.29 -2.47 -14.42
N THR A 17 14.76 -1.22 -14.39
CA THR A 17 16.01 -0.87 -13.69
C THR A 17 15.81 -0.85 -12.18
N GLY A 18 14.55 -0.76 -11.75
CA GLY A 18 14.16 -0.60 -10.34
C GLY A 18 13.95 0.86 -9.96
N ASP A 19 14.08 1.79 -10.92
CA ASP A 19 13.84 3.21 -10.69
C ASP A 19 12.33 3.48 -10.57
N CYS A 20 12.01 4.53 -9.82
CA CYS A 20 10.63 4.92 -9.55
C CYS A 20 10.47 6.43 -9.61
N ILE A 21 9.38 6.87 -10.25
CA ILE A 21 8.98 8.28 -10.26
C ILE A 21 7.54 8.43 -9.75
N VAL A 22 7.25 9.60 -9.20
CA VAL A 22 5.88 10.05 -8.88
C VAL A 22 5.51 11.24 -9.76
N VAL A 23 4.33 11.17 -10.36
CA VAL A 23 3.78 12.19 -11.25
C VAL A 23 2.51 12.77 -10.64
N GLU A 24 2.51 14.07 -10.37
CA GLU A 24 1.40 14.81 -9.75
C GLU A 24 1.01 16.01 -10.62
N VAL A 25 -0.28 16.35 -10.61
CA VAL A 25 -0.78 17.60 -11.20
C VAL A 25 -1.36 18.47 -10.10
N SER A 26 -0.77 19.66 -9.91
CA SER A 26 -1.22 20.66 -8.93
C SER A 26 -1.13 22.06 -9.53
N ASP A 27 -2.12 22.91 -9.24
CA ASP A 27 -2.18 24.30 -9.74
C ASP A 27 -2.02 24.43 -11.27
N GLY A 28 -2.56 23.45 -12.02
CA GLY A 28 -2.45 23.39 -13.48
C GLY A 28 -1.06 23.03 -14.01
N LYS A 29 -0.14 22.56 -13.16
CA LYS A 29 1.22 22.17 -13.52
C LYS A 29 1.46 20.68 -13.29
N LEU A 30 2.17 20.07 -14.23
CA LEU A 30 2.68 18.70 -14.10
C LEU A 30 4.00 18.73 -13.32
N HIS A 31 4.09 17.90 -12.29
CA HIS A 31 5.29 17.68 -11.51
C HIS A 31 5.73 16.23 -11.62
N ILE A 32 7.03 16.01 -11.81
CA ILE A 32 7.65 14.69 -11.88
C ILE A 32 8.77 14.68 -10.84
N TYR A 33 8.74 13.69 -9.95
CA TYR A 33 9.68 13.55 -8.86
C TYR A 33 10.32 12.17 -8.92
N ASP A 34 11.63 12.10 -8.72
CA ASP A 34 12.29 10.85 -8.37
C ASP A 34 11.73 10.35 -7.03
N ASN A 35 11.47 9.05 -6.92
CA ASN A 35 10.90 8.45 -5.72
C ASN A 35 11.91 7.51 -5.04
N PRO A 36 12.77 8.05 -4.15
CA PRO A 36 13.78 7.24 -3.46
C PRO A 36 13.18 6.27 -2.42
N THR A 37 11.89 6.40 -2.11
CA THR A 37 11.21 5.55 -1.14
C THR A 37 10.53 4.34 -1.78
N TYR A 38 10.36 4.37 -3.10
CA TYR A 38 9.59 3.40 -3.89
C TYR A 38 8.11 3.29 -3.47
N CYS A 39 7.61 4.21 -2.66
CA CYS A 39 6.26 4.18 -2.08
C CYS A 39 5.46 5.40 -2.54
N MET A 40 4.15 5.24 -2.69
CA MET A 40 3.19 6.34 -2.92
C MET A 40 1.84 5.96 -2.32
N THR A 41 1.12 6.92 -1.74
CA THR A 41 -0.23 6.71 -1.19
C THR A 41 -1.25 7.66 -1.80
N ASN A 42 -1.70 8.68 -1.08
CA ASN A 42 -2.65 9.70 -1.56
C ASN A 42 -2.15 11.08 -1.09
N GLY A 43 -3.00 12.10 -1.11
CA GLY A 43 -2.68 13.43 -0.56
C GLY A 43 -2.11 13.37 0.88
N PRO A 44 -1.27 14.33 1.30
CA PRO A 44 -0.80 15.52 0.57
C PRO A 44 0.17 15.22 -0.59
N ILE A 45 0.67 16.26 -1.26
CA ILE A 45 1.63 16.12 -2.37
C ILE A 45 2.89 15.36 -1.97
N PHE A 46 3.51 14.67 -2.91
CA PHE A 46 4.64 13.77 -2.65
C PHE A 46 5.84 14.42 -1.93
N PRO A 47 6.30 15.65 -2.28
CA PRO A 47 7.39 16.31 -1.55
C PRO A 47 7.08 16.57 -0.07
N TRP A 48 5.80 16.73 0.28
CA TRP A 48 5.39 16.88 1.67
C TRP A 48 5.58 15.57 2.43
N HIS A 49 5.21 14.43 1.83
CA HIS A 49 5.45 13.11 2.45
C HIS A 49 6.94 12.87 2.69
N LEU A 50 7.80 13.24 1.73
CA LEU A 50 9.26 13.17 1.91
C LEU A 50 9.74 14.05 3.07
N THR A 51 9.20 15.28 3.18
CA THR A 51 9.53 16.19 4.29
C THR A 51 9.05 15.62 5.63
N ASN A 52 7.87 14.98 5.64
CA ASN A 52 7.28 14.40 6.84
C ASN A 52 8.10 13.22 7.41
N LEU A 53 8.88 12.52 6.58
CA LEU A 53 9.80 11.46 7.05
C LEU A 53 10.78 11.94 8.12
N ASN A 54 11.12 13.23 8.15
CA ASN A 54 12.01 13.80 9.17
C ASN A 54 11.46 13.68 10.60
N ASN A 55 10.15 13.49 10.78
CA ASN A 55 9.53 13.23 12.08
C ASN A 55 9.76 11.79 12.60
N TYR A 56 10.27 10.90 11.75
CA TYR A 56 10.35 9.46 11.99
C TYR A 56 11.79 8.92 12.01
N THR A 57 12.78 9.80 12.21
CA THR A 57 14.21 9.43 12.29
C THR A 57 14.55 8.43 13.40
N HIS A 58 13.65 8.25 14.36
CA HIS A 58 13.77 7.32 15.48
C HIS A 58 13.29 5.89 15.15
N LEU A 59 12.63 5.67 14.01
CA LEU A 59 12.16 4.33 13.64
C LEU A 59 13.34 3.37 13.45
N SER A 60 13.15 2.13 13.91
CA SER A 60 14.13 1.06 13.82
C SER A 60 13.41 -0.28 13.81
N ASN A 61 14.03 -1.32 13.25
CA ASN A 61 13.55 -2.70 13.35
C ASN A 61 14.18 -3.48 14.52
N ILE A 62 14.97 -2.81 15.37
CA ILE A 62 15.67 -3.42 16.50
C ILE A 62 14.92 -3.16 17.81
N ASN A 63 14.59 -4.22 18.54
CA ASN A 63 13.89 -4.12 19.82
C ASN A 63 14.80 -3.56 20.92
N VAL A 64 14.30 -2.57 21.66
CA VAL A 64 14.85 -2.15 22.96
C VAL A 64 13.95 -2.71 24.06
N SER A 65 14.17 -3.98 24.41
CA SER A 65 13.25 -4.74 25.28
C SER A 65 13.46 -4.56 26.78
N SER A 66 14.45 -3.76 27.21
CA SER A 66 14.63 -3.44 28.63
C SER A 66 15.21 -2.05 28.82
N SER A 67 14.87 -1.41 29.93
CA SER A 67 15.40 -0.10 30.31
C SER A 67 15.27 0.12 31.82
N THR A 68 15.81 1.23 32.31
CA THR A 68 15.56 1.71 33.67
C THR A 68 14.93 3.09 33.60
N LEU A 69 13.73 3.24 34.18
CA LEU A 69 13.05 4.52 34.31
C LEU A 69 13.06 4.93 35.78
N GLY A 70 13.76 6.02 36.09
CA GLY A 70 14.04 6.42 37.47
C GLY A 70 14.80 5.33 38.22
N ARG A 71 14.13 4.64 39.15
CA ARG A 71 14.70 3.53 39.94
C ARG A 71 14.04 2.17 39.65
N ILE A 72 13.29 2.05 38.56
CA ILE A 72 12.55 0.84 38.21
C ILE A 72 13.18 0.22 36.96
N LYS A 73 13.58 -1.06 37.06
CA LYS A 73 13.96 -1.87 35.91
C LYS A 73 12.70 -2.37 35.22
N ILE A 74 12.55 -2.06 33.93
CA ILE A 74 11.43 -2.48 33.11
C ILE A 74 11.92 -3.43 32.01
N ASN A 75 11.09 -4.41 31.67
CA ASN A 75 11.35 -5.34 30.57
C ASN A 75 10.05 -5.57 29.81
N GLN A 76 10.13 -5.64 28.49
CA GLN A 76 9.02 -6.07 27.64
C GLN A 76 8.77 -7.57 27.85
N PRO A 77 7.50 -8.01 27.89
CA PRO A 77 7.18 -9.42 28.03
C PRO A 77 7.40 -10.22 26.73
N ASP A 78 7.51 -9.54 25.59
CA ASP A 78 7.66 -10.16 24.27
C ASP A 78 8.45 -9.23 23.30
N SER A 79 8.66 -9.71 22.07
CA SER A 79 9.25 -9.02 20.94
C SER A 79 8.28 -8.05 20.24
N GLY A 80 8.83 -7.14 19.42
CA GLY A 80 8.04 -6.27 18.54
C GLY A 80 7.95 -4.80 18.98
N ILE A 81 8.50 -4.45 20.14
CA ILE A 81 8.50 -3.08 20.68
C ILE A 81 9.13 -2.05 19.73
N ALA A 82 9.99 -2.48 18.81
CA ALA A 82 10.57 -1.62 17.77
C ALA A 82 9.52 -0.94 16.88
N LEU A 83 8.35 -1.57 16.70
CA LEU A 83 7.25 -1.04 15.88
C LEU A 83 6.25 -0.21 16.70
N ALA A 84 6.47 -0.01 18.01
CA ALA A 84 5.49 0.66 18.87
C ALA A 84 5.22 2.12 18.49
N THR A 85 6.18 2.79 17.84
CA THR A 85 6.02 4.17 17.35
C THR A 85 5.72 4.23 15.84
N LEU A 86 5.60 3.08 15.17
CA LEU A 86 5.21 3.03 13.77
C LEU A 86 3.72 3.35 13.64
N PRO A 87 3.33 4.38 12.86
CA PRO A 87 1.92 4.74 12.72
C PRO A 87 1.07 3.61 12.12
N SER A 88 -0.07 3.35 12.74
CA SER A 88 -0.94 2.22 12.40
C SER A 88 -2.30 2.61 11.82
N SER A 89 -2.63 3.91 11.73
CA SER A 89 -3.88 4.31 11.09
C SER A 89 -3.84 4.05 9.57
N ASP A 90 -5.00 4.01 8.94
CA ASP A 90 -5.14 3.84 7.49
C ASP A 90 -5.19 5.17 6.72
N THR A 91 -4.86 6.27 7.38
CA THR A 91 -4.68 7.55 6.71
C THR A 91 -3.56 7.45 5.67
N SER A 92 -3.65 8.31 4.64
CA SER A 92 -2.63 8.39 3.59
C SER A 92 -1.22 8.56 4.12
N VAL A 93 -1.06 9.44 5.13
CA VAL A 93 0.21 9.77 5.77
C VAL A 93 0.77 8.55 6.52
N ASP A 94 -0.02 7.92 7.38
CA ASP A 94 0.45 6.79 8.18
C ASP A 94 0.76 5.56 7.31
N ARG A 95 -0.04 5.31 6.28
CA ARG A 95 0.26 4.27 5.28
C ARG A 95 1.56 4.56 4.54
N PHE A 96 1.84 5.82 4.20
CA PHE A 96 3.11 6.18 3.55
C PHE A 96 4.30 5.85 4.46
N ILE A 97 4.28 6.32 5.71
CA ILE A 97 5.34 6.05 6.68
C ILE A 97 5.53 4.53 6.90
N ARG A 98 4.43 3.80 7.04
CA ARG A 98 4.45 2.34 7.19
C ARG A 98 5.01 1.64 5.96
N ALA A 99 4.71 2.11 4.76
CA ALA A 99 5.25 1.57 3.50
C ALA A 99 6.76 1.80 3.40
N VAL A 100 7.24 3.01 3.70
CA VAL A 100 8.69 3.33 3.72
C VAL A 100 9.43 2.50 4.77
N TYR A 101 8.84 2.32 5.96
CA TYR A 101 9.43 1.46 6.99
C TYR A 101 9.60 0.01 6.48
N TYR A 102 8.55 -0.58 5.90
CA TYR A 102 8.65 -1.94 5.40
C TYR A 102 9.57 -2.05 4.19
N SER A 103 9.56 -1.11 3.24
CA SER A 103 10.49 -1.12 2.10
C SER A 103 11.96 -0.96 2.52
N THR A 104 12.20 -0.35 3.68
CA THR A 104 13.55 -0.20 4.25
C THR A 104 14.04 -1.47 4.95
N TYR A 105 13.20 -2.04 5.83
CA TYR A 105 13.62 -3.08 6.79
C TYR A 105 13.13 -4.49 6.47
N TYR A 106 12.37 -4.71 5.40
CA TYR A 106 11.90 -6.04 5.03
C TYR A 106 13.07 -7.03 4.78
N HIS A 107 12.73 -8.31 4.84
CA HIS A 107 13.65 -9.40 4.53
C HIS A 107 13.98 -9.42 3.03
N LYS A 108 15.17 -8.90 2.70
CA LYS A 108 15.66 -8.85 1.32
C LYS A 108 16.15 -10.22 0.88
N VAL A 109 15.50 -10.76 -0.15
CA VAL A 109 15.83 -12.05 -0.78
C VAL A 109 16.15 -11.84 -2.26
N SER A 110 17.02 -12.69 -2.82
CA SER A 110 17.42 -12.62 -4.24
C SER A 110 16.54 -13.45 -5.17
N ASP A 111 15.81 -14.41 -4.62
CA ASP A 111 14.89 -15.26 -5.38
C ASP A 111 13.61 -14.47 -5.70
N PRO A 112 13.26 -14.29 -6.98
CA PRO A 112 12.16 -13.41 -7.38
C PRO A 112 10.78 -13.96 -7.00
N ASP A 113 10.62 -15.27 -6.86
CA ASP A 113 9.36 -15.85 -6.36
C ASP A 113 9.23 -15.61 -4.86
N LYS A 114 10.33 -15.71 -4.11
CA LYS A 114 10.33 -15.33 -2.68
C LYS A 114 10.12 -13.83 -2.48
N GLN A 115 10.65 -12.97 -3.35
CA GLN A 115 10.39 -11.52 -3.29
C GLN A 115 8.89 -11.20 -3.38
N LEU A 116 8.16 -11.89 -4.28
CA LEU A 116 6.71 -11.71 -4.39
C LEU A 116 5.96 -12.19 -3.14
N ILE A 117 6.43 -13.26 -2.49
CA ILE A 117 5.87 -13.74 -1.22
C ILE A 117 6.10 -12.70 -0.11
N GLU A 118 7.33 -12.17 0.02
CA GLU A 118 7.65 -11.11 0.98
C GLU A 118 6.80 -9.85 0.73
N LEU A 119 6.66 -9.44 -0.53
CA LEU A 119 5.81 -8.31 -0.90
C LEU A 119 4.34 -8.57 -0.54
N ALA A 120 3.83 -9.78 -0.76
CA ALA A 120 2.47 -10.13 -0.35
C ALA A 120 2.27 -10.00 1.18
N HIS A 121 3.25 -10.40 1.98
CA HIS A 121 3.22 -10.20 3.43
C HIS A 121 3.22 -8.73 3.83
N ILE A 122 4.01 -7.89 3.15
CA ILE A 122 4.00 -6.43 3.35
C ILE A 122 2.62 -5.86 2.98
N MET A 123 2.05 -6.25 1.84
CA MET A 123 0.76 -5.73 1.38
C MET A 123 -0.40 -6.10 2.30
N ASN A 124 -0.34 -7.23 3.01
CA ASN A 124 -1.32 -7.57 4.06
C ASN A 124 -1.34 -6.55 5.22
N ARG A 125 -0.29 -5.72 5.40
CA ARG A 125 -0.26 -4.63 6.40
C ARG A 125 -1.00 -3.36 5.96
N PHE A 126 -1.55 -3.38 4.75
CA PHE A 126 -2.33 -2.31 4.13
C PHE A 126 -3.73 -2.79 3.72
N ASP A 127 -4.08 -4.04 4.07
CA ASP A 127 -5.38 -4.60 3.79
C ASP A 127 -6.41 -4.02 4.77
N ARG A 128 -7.40 -3.29 4.24
CA ARG A 128 -8.44 -2.63 5.01
C ARG A 128 -9.71 -3.48 4.96
N PRO A 129 -10.14 -4.09 6.07
CA PRO A 129 -11.39 -4.84 6.08
C PRO A 129 -12.59 -3.90 5.98
N LYS A 130 -13.70 -4.42 5.45
CA LYS A 130 -14.99 -3.72 5.48
C LYS A 130 -15.33 -3.33 6.93
N ASP A 131 -15.96 -2.17 7.06
CA ASP A 131 -16.39 -1.52 8.32
C ASP A 131 -15.26 -1.09 9.28
N ALA A 132 -13.98 -1.27 8.93
CA ALA A 132 -12.87 -0.74 9.72
C ALA A 132 -12.91 0.80 9.83
N THR A 133 -13.39 1.45 8.78
CA THR A 133 -13.60 2.90 8.71
C THR A 133 -14.84 3.20 7.89
N ILE A 134 -15.64 4.15 8.35
CA ILE A 134 -16.87 4.61 7.71
C ILE A 134 -16.76 6.12 7.48
N ASP A 135 -16.92 6.58 6.25
CA ASP A 135 -17.02 8.00 5.93
C ASP A 135 -18.50 8.42 5.79
N PRO A 136 -19.06 9.14 6.78
CA PRO A 136 -20.46 9.58 6.75
C PRO A 136 -20.74 10.61 5.64
N LEU A 137 -19.72 11.25 5.06
CA LEU A 137 -19.87 12.22 3.98
C LEU A 137 -20.17 11.56 2.62
N LEU A 138 -20.04 10.22 2.51
CA LEU A 138 -20.34 9.47 1.28
C LEU A 138 -21.84 9.16 1.07
N GLY A 139 -22.71 9.49 2.03
CA GLY A 139 -24.17 9.61 1.81
C GLY A 139 -25.04 9.04 2.92
N ASN A 140 -25.93 9.86 3.46
CA ASN A 140 -26.93 9.51 4.47
C ASN A 140 -28.25 8.98 3.86
N ASP A 141 -28.26 8.60 2.58
CA ASP A 141 -29.45 8.10 1.90
C ASP A 141 -29.51 6.57 1.95
N THR A 142 -30.72 6.02 2.02
CA THR A 142 -31.02 4.62 2.35
C THR A 142 -30.55 3.58 1.31
N LEU A 143 -29.94 4.00 0.20
CA LEU A 143 -29.39 3.13 -0.86
C LEU A 143 -27.90 2.77 -0.70
N THR A 144 -27.20 3.31 0.32
CA THR A 144 -25.73 3.38 0.32
C THR A 144 -25.01 2.79 1.55
N LYS A 145 -25.56 1.78 2.24
CA LYS A 145 -24.80 1.09 3.32
C LYS A 145 -23.48 0.45 2.85
N LEU A 146 -23.36 0.08 1.58
CA LEU A 146 -22.10 -0.45 1.01
C LEU A 146 -21.09 0.65 0.61
N HIS A 147 -21.53 1.92 0.54
CA HIS A 147 -20.74 3.02 -0.02
C HIS A 147 -20.14 3.94 1.03
N THR A 148 -20.37 3.67 2.33
CA THR A 148 -19.77 4.43 3.43
C THR A 148 -18.54 3.76 4.01
N SER A 149 -18.37 2.44 3.85
CA SER A 149 -17.15 1.75 4.27
C SER A 149 -16.05 1.89 3.21
N GLU A 150 -14.89 2.39 3.65
CA GLU A 150 -13.66 2.31 2.88
C GLU A 150 -12.93 1.01 3.19
N PHE A 151 -12.61 0.22 2.16
CA PHE A 151 -11.94 -1.08 2.30
C PHE A 151 -11.05 -1.37 1.08
N SER A 152 -10.14 -2.34 1.21
CA SER A 152 -9.23 -2.75 0.14
C SER A 152 -9.94 -3.68 -0.84
N VAL A 153 -10.46 -3.14 -1.95
CA VAL A 153 -11.24 -3.91 -2.92
C VAL A 153 -10.42 -5.03 -3.59
N TRP A 154 -9.14 -4.78 -3.83
CA TRP A 154 -8.20 -5.75 -4.39
C TRP A 154 -6.76 -5.36 -4.07
N THR A 155 -5.85 -6.32 -4.19
CA THR A 155 -4.40 -6.14 -4.12
C THR A 155 -3.77 -6.71 -5.39
N ALA A 156 -2.78 -6.01 -5.95
CA ALA A 156 -2.01 -6.50 -7.08
C ALA A 156 -0.50 -6.46 -6.80
N LEU A 157 0.22 -7.43 -7.37
CA LEU A 157 1.69 -7.52 -7.29
C LEU A 157 2.22 -7.72 -8.71
N THR A 158 3.33 -7.08 -9.04
CA THR A 158 3.92 -7.14 -10.39
C THR A 158 5.37 -7.53 -10.35
N ASP A 159 5.75 -8.43 -11.26
CA ASP A 159 7.14 -8.68 -11.63
C ASP A 159 7.35 -8.16 -13.04
N LEU A 160 7.98 -6.99 -13.15
CA LEU A 160 8.17 -6.29 -14.42
C LEU A 160 9.17 -7.01 -15.31
N GLU A 161 10.18 -7.65 -14.74
CA GLU A 161 11.21 -8.35 -15.49
C GLU A 161 10.62 -9.56 -16.22
N ARG A 162 9.83 -10.35 -15.49
CA ARG A 162 9.19 -11.58 -16.00
C ARG A 162 7.81 -11.34 -16.64
N GLY A 163 7.29 -10.12 -16.59
CA GLY A 163 5.97 -9.78 -17.15
C GLY A 163 4.82 -10.51 -16.45
N ILE A 164 4.88 -10.63 -15.12
CA ILE A 164 3.89 -11.32 -14.30
C ILE A 164 3.04 -10.31 -13.52
N PHE A 165 1.73 -10.52 -13.49
CA PHE A 165 0.76 -9.75 -12.72
C PHE A 165 -0.04 -10.70 -11.82
N PHE A 166 0.02 -10.49 -10.51
CA PHE A 166 -0.82 -11.18 -9.54
C PHE A 166 -1.95 -10.27 -9.10
N PHE A 167 -3.15 -10.83 -8.95
CA PHE A 167 -4.34 -10.12 -8.49
C PHE A 167 -5.08 -10.92 -7.43
N ARG A 168 -5.48 -10.28 -6.34
CA ARG A 168 -6.37 -10.85 -5.31
C ARG A 168 -7.50 -9.87 -5.03
N GLY A 169 -8.73 -10.25 -5.32
CA GLY A 169 -9.92 -9.50 -4.91
C GLY A 169 -10.23 -9.71 -3.42
N TYR A 170 -11.00 -8.82 -2.82
CA TYR A 170 -11.44 -8.91 -1.43
C TYR A 170 -12.11 -10.26 -1.09
N ASN A 171 -12.88 -10.82 -2.02
CA ASN A 171 -13.57 -12.10 -1.84
C ASN A 171 -12.69 -13.34 -2.14
N ASN A 172 -11.39 -13.16 -2.34
CA ASN A 172 -10.48 -14.24 -2.72
C ASN A 172 -9.35 -14.42 -1.70
N LEU A 173 -9.18 -15.64 -1.19
CA LEU A 173 -8.06 -15.96 -0.28
C LEU A 173 -6.70 -15.99 -1.01
N ASN A 174 -6.70 -16.35 -2.29
CA ASN A 174 -5.48 -16.60 -3.08
C ASN A 174 -5.33 -15.58 -4.22
N PHE A 175 -4.08 -15.29 -4.57
CA PHE A 175 -3.76 -14.51 -5.78
C PHE A 175 -3.95 -15.34 -7.05
N GLN A 176 -4.59 -14.75 -8.04
CA GLN A 176 -4.63 -15.22 -9.42
C GLN A 176 -3.40 -14.67 -10.16
N LYS A 177 -2.73 -15.53 -10.95
CA LYS A 177 -1.55 -15.17 -11.73
C LYS A 177 -1.91 -14.97 -13.19
N PHE A 178 -1.44 -13.86 -13.76
CA PHE A 178 -1.51 -13.53 -15.17
C PHE A 178 -0.09 -13.27 -15.68
N THR A 179 0.21 -13.62 -16.93
CA THR A 179 1.49 -13.30 -17.57
C THR A 179 1.24 -12.66 -18.92
N LEU A 180 2.09 -11.72 -19.33
CA LEU A 180 2.00 -11.13 -20.67
C LEU A 180 2.09 -12.19 -21.77
N GLU A 181 2.92 -13.22 -21.55
CA GLU A 181 3.08 -14.35 -22.45
C GLU A 181 1.76 -15.08 -22.73
N SER A 182 0.88 -15.24 -21.73
CA SER A 182 -0.43 -15.88 -21.89
C SER A 182 -1.35 -15.15 -22.87
N PHE A 183 -1.08 -13.88 -23.17
CA PHE A 183 -1.92 -13.04 -24.05
C PHE A 183 -1.18 -12.59 -25.32
N LYS A 184 0.02 -13.09 -25.60
CA LYS A 184 0.88 -12.60 -26.70
C LYS A 184 0.27 -12.69 -28.10
N ASN A 185 -0.67 -13.62 -28.31
CA ASN A 185 -1.33 -13.87 -29.59
C ASN A 185 -2.72 -13.24 -29.68
N GLU A 186 -3.18 -12.58 -28.61
CA GLU A 186 -4.48 -11.96 -28.57
C GLU A 186 -4.48 -10.70 -29.45
N SER A 187 -5.33 -10.69 -30.46
CA SER A 187 -5.50 -9.57 -31.39
C SER A 187 -6.67 -8.65 -31.00
N SER A 188 -7.36 -8.98 -29.92
CA SER A 188 -8.49 -8.22 -29.38
C SER A 188 -8.41 -8.13 -27.85
N ALA A 189 -9.15 -7.18 -27.27
CA ALA A 189 -9.14 -7.00 -25.82
C ALA A 189 -9.74 -8.22 -25.09
N VAL A 190 -9.00 -8.73 -24.11
CA VAL A 190 -9.46 -9.81 -23.23
C VAL A 190 -10.03 -9.21 -21.95
N PHE A 191 -11.26 -9.58 -21.61
CA PHE A 191 -11.93 -9.14 -20.38
C PHE A 191 -12.06 -10.28 -19.40
N ILE A 192 -11.51 -10.12 -18.20
CA ILE A 192 -11.53 -11.12 -17.14
C ILE A 192 -12.36 -10.55 -15.98
N LYS A 193 -13.44 -11.26 -15.61
CA LYS A 193 -14.26 -10.88 -14.46
C LYS A 193 -13.52 -11.25 -13.18
N VAL A 194 -13.40 -10.29 -12.27
CA VAL A 194 -12.69 -10.45 -10.99
C VAL A 194 -13.57 -9.98 -9.83
N ASN A 195 -13.27 -10.48 -8.62
CA ASN A 195 -13.93 -10.09 -7.37
C ASN A 195 -15.47 -10.20 -7.41
N LEU A 196 -15.97 -11.25 -8.07
CA LEU A 196 -17.40 -11.55 -8.10
C LEU A 196 -17.86 -11.89 -6.69
N GLU A 197 -18.93 -11.26 -6.21
CA GLU A 197 -19.65 -11.77 -5.05
C GLU A 197 -20.30 -13.10 -5.48
N GLU A 198 -20.13 -14.15 -4.68
CA GLU A 198 -21.00 -15.32 -4.84
C GLU A 198 -22.43 -14.79 -4.70
N ALA A 199 -23.30 -15.10 -5.67
CA ALA A 199 -24.70 -14.81 -5.54
C ALA A 199 -25.20 -15.58 -4.31
N LEU A 200 -25.45 -14.85 -3.21
CA LEU A 200 -26.15 -15.35 -2.04
C LEU A 200 -27.59 -15.73 -2.39
#